data_AF-A0A9W8A7K1-F1
#
_entry.id   AF-A0A9W8A7K1-F1
#
_cell.length_a   1.000
_cell.length_b   1.000
_cell.length_c   1.000
_cell.angle_alpha   90.00
_cell.angle_beta   90.00
_cell.angle_gamma   90.00
#
_symmetry.space_group_name_H-M   'P 1'
#
loop_
_entity.id
_entity.type
_entity.pdbx_description
1 polymer ?
#
loop_
_entity_poly.entity_id
_entity_poly.type
_entity_poly.pdbx_seq_one_letter_code
_entity_poly.pdbx_strand_id
1 'polypeptide(L)'
;MLSKYQQFLLNNAAQISSIEGAIRALTYVLPGRFSDAEIASEGIYTVLSFLSLYHDRILAKAAHAGLLVKNGKEVLVSQETPFNRYQLTFWNSSKTYRCIALILCSSQFTEKLVEMLVKKKWGEKRKWQIVSWIEIIKAACRLVLLKTTRDRMVLGSMYPERIVDPATLDSSSAKTSGNINGFVKPTSWKGKRSGNVFESVETIMSKSERQSGGISGIISFKASPPEAVIPGHRLVRPLKLLGLTGELLYILRPVAYGKTSLLVENAGA
;
A
#
# COMPACT_ATOMS: atom_id res chain seq x y z
N MET A 1 11.32 3.50 -25.86
CA MET A 1 10.75 4.61 -25.08
C MET A 1 10.41 4.22 -23.64
N LEU A 2 9.69 3.11 -23.40
CA LEU A 2 9.26 2.70 -22.04
C LEU A 2 10.42 2.50 -21.05
N SER A 3 11.55 1.92 -21.48
CA SER A 3 12.73 1.69 -20.63
C SER A 3 13.42 2.99 -20.20
N LYS A 4 13.41 4.03 -21.05
CA LYS A 4 13.96 5.36 -20.71
C LYS A 4 13.10 6.05 -19.67
N TYR A 5 11.78 5.96 -19.81
CA TYR A 5 10.84 6.46 -18.79
C TYR A 5 11.01 5.71 -17.47
N GLN A 6 11.16 4.39 -17.50
CA GLN A 6 11.42 3.58 -16.31
C GLN A 6 12.70 4.03 -15.59
N GLN A 7 13.81 4.23 -16.30
CA GLN A 7 15.07 4.71 -15.69
C GLN A 7 14.94 6.13 -15.13
N PHE A 8 14.28 7.05 -15.85
CA PHE A 8 14.00 8.40 -15.36
C PHE A 8 13.16 8.37 -14.07
N LEU A 9 12.16 7.50 -14.01
CA LEU A 9 11.27 7.36 -12.87
C LEU A 9 11.99 6.79 -11.65
N LEU A 10 12.89 5.83 -11.85
CA LEU A 10 13.70 5.27 -10.77
C LEU A 10 14.71 6.28 -10.22
N ASN A 11 15.31 7.10 -11.09
CA ASN A 11 16.27 8.13 -10.67
C ASN A 11 15.62 9.28 -9.91
N ASN A 12 14.35 9.61 -10.22
CA ASN A 12 13.63 10.75 -9.64
C ASN A 12 12.41 10.32 -8.80
N ALA A 13 12.41 9.08 -8.27
CA ALA A 13 11.25 8.52 -7.56
C ALA A 13 10.78 9.40 -6.39
N ALA A 14 11.72 10.02 -5.65
CA ALA A 14 11.41 10.92 -4.56
C ALA A 14 10.72 12.23 -5.01
N GLN A 15 11.20 12.83 -6.09
CA GLN A 15 10.61 14.04 -6.67
C GLN A 15 9.21 13.77 -7.23
N ILE A 16 9.02 12.62 -7.87
CA ILE A 16 7.72 12.24 -8.42
C ILE A 16 6.71 12.01 -7.28
N SER A 17 7.11 11.36 -6.19
CA SER A 17 6.24 11.17 -5.04
C SER A 17 5.90 12.47 -4.31
N SER A 18 6.82 13.45 -4.26
CA SER A 18 6.52 14.75 -3.65
C SER A 18 5.58 15.58 -4.52
N ILE A 19 5.77 15.57 -5.85
CA ILE A 19 4.83 16.18 -6.80
C ILE A 19 3.45 15.52 -6.68
N GLU A 20 3.38 14.19 -6.60
CA GLU A 20 2.13 13.46 -6.40
C GLU A 20 1.43 13.91 -5.11
N GLY A 21 2.18 13.99 -4.00
CA GLY A 21 1.67 14.49 -2.72
C GLY A 21 1.16 15.93 -2.79
N ALA A 22 1.88 16.81 -3.48
CA ALA A 22 1.50 18.21 -3.66
C ALA A 22 0.21 18.37 -4.48
N ILE A 23 0.06 17.61 -5.58
CA ILE A 23 -1.17 17.61 -6.39
C ILE A 23 -2.35 17.05 -5.58
N ARG A 24 -2.12 16.01 -4.78
CA ARG A 24 -3.16 15.46 -3.88
C ARG A 24 -3.58 16.50 -2.83
N ALA A 25 -2.62 17.20 -2.22
CA ALA A 25 -2.89 18.28 -1.28
C ALA A 25 -3.69 19.41 -1.95
N LEU A 26 -3.31 19.81 -3.16
CA LEU A 26 -4.02 20.82 -3.95
C LEU A 26 -5.47 20.41 -4.25
N THR A 27 -5.70 19.11 -4.47
CA THR A 27 -7.03 18.56 -4.72
C THR A 27 -7.97 18.73 -3.52
N TYR A 28 -7.44 18.70 -2.29
CA TYR A 28 -8.23 18.97 -1.08
C TYR A 28 -8.51 20.46 -0.83
N VAL A 29 -7.75 21.35 -1.47
CA VAL A 29 -7.89 22.82 -1.32
C VAL A 29 -8.86 23.42 -2.34
N LEU A 30 -9.07 22.76 -3.49
CA LEU A 30 -9.98 23.22 -4.54
C LEU A 30 -11.50 23.21 -4.23
N PRO A 31 -12.05 22.31 -3.38
CA PRO A 31 -13.49 22.23 -3.16
C PRO A 31 -14.02 23.54 -2.54
N GLY A 32 -15.07 24.11 -3.12
CA GLY A 32 -15.79 25.27 -2.57
C GLY A 32 -15.64 26.58 -3.34
N ARG A 33 -14.69 26.72 -4.29
CA ARG A 33 -14.52 27.98 -5.06
C ARG A 33 -15.20 28.00 -6.43
N PHE A 34 -15.47 26.84 -7.05
CA PHE A 34 -16.16 26.77 -8.35
C PHE A 34 -17.23 25.68 -8.32
N SER A 35 -18.35 25.89 -9.03
CA SER A 35 -19.45 24.90 -9.13
C SER A 35 -19.00 23.57 -9.77
N ASP A 36 -18.03 23.64 -10.69
CA ASP A 36 -17.43 22.47 -11.36
C ASP A 36 -16.13 21.99 -10.70
N ALA A 37 -15.68 22.65 -9.62
CA ALA A 37 -14.44 22.26 -8.92
C ALA A 37 -14.52 20.84 -8.36
N GLU A 38 -15.70 20.41 -7.91
CA GLU A 38 -15.90 19.09 -7.31
C GLU A 38 -15.64 17.96 -8.33
N ILE A 39 -16.17 18.08 -9.55
CA ILE A 39 -15.90 17.09 -10.61
C ILE A 39 -14.42 17.14 -11.03
N ALA A 40 -13.83 18.34 -11.10
CA ALA A 40 -12.43 18.50 -11.45
C ALA A 40 -11.50 17.90 -10.39
N SER A 41 -11.76 18.12 -9.10
CA SER A 41 -10.97 17.56 -8.00
C SER A 41 -11.09 16.04 -7.94
N GLU A 42 -12.29 15.49 -8.10
CA GLU A 42 -12.49 14.03 -8.17
C GLU A 42 -11.83 13.43 -9.44
N GLY A 43 -11.84 14.18 -10.55
CA GLY A 43 -11.08 13.90 -11.77
C GLY A 43 -9.59 13.75 -11.52
N ILE A 44 -8.99 14.78 -10.93
CA ILE A 44 -7.56 14.80 -10.60
C ILE A 44 -7.23 13.69 -9.61
N TYR A 45 -8.05 13.49 -8.57
CA TYR A 45 -7.88 12.41 -7.60
C TYR A 45 -7.86 11.03 -8.27
N THR A 46 -8.79 10.78 -9.18
CA THR A 46 -8.88 9.51 -9.92
C THR A 46 -7.63 9.29 -10.77
N VAL A 47 -7.24 10.29 -11.58
CA VAL A 47 -6.04 10.21 -12.43
C VAL A 47 -4.78 10.00 -11.60
N LEU A 48 -4.66 10.74 -10.50
CA LEU A 48 -3.51 10.64 -9.60
C LEU A 48 -3.43 9.25 -8.97
N SER A 49 -4.56 8.69 -8.52
CA SER A 49 -4.61 7.35 -7.91
C SER A 49 -4.22 6.25 -8.90
N PHE A 50 -4.64 6.35 -10.17
CA PHE A 50 -4.17 5.44 -11.22
C PHE A 50 -2.68 5.61 -11.53
N LEU A 51 -2.17 6.84 -11.51
CA LEU A 51 -0.76 7.13 -11.69
C LEU A 51 0.08 6.54 -10.56
N SER A 52 -0.35 6.70 -9.29
CA SER A 52 0.27 6.08 -8.13
C SER A 52 0.34 4.56 -8.28
N LEU A 53 -0.79 3.94 -8.66
CA LEU A 53 -0.87 2.49 -8.90
C LEU A 53 0.11 2.02 -10.00
N TYR A 54 0.29 2.84 -11.04
CA TYR A 54 1.24 2.55 -12.10
C TYR A 54 2.70 2.68 -11.64
N HIS A 55 3.02 3.72 -10.87
CA HIS A 55 4.35 3.91 -10.28
C HIS A 55 4.70 2.78 -9.32
N ASP A 56 3.74 2.35 -8.50
CA ASP A 56 3.90 1.22 -7.57
C ASP A 56 4.26 -0.06 -8.32
N ARG A 57 3.64 -0.30 -9.48
CA ARG A 57 3.96 -1.45 -10.34
C ARG A 57 5.35 -1.38 -10.93
N ILE A 58 5.80 -0.21 -11.35
CA ILE A 58 7.17 -0.01 -11.86
C ILE A 58 8.17 -0.26 -10.73
N LEU A 59 7.90 0.31 -9.55
CA LEU A 59 8.78 0.22 -8.40
C LEU A 59 8.87 -1.21 -7.87
N ALA A 60 7.75 -1.92 -7.79
CA ALA A 60 7.71 -3.34 -7.45
C ALA A 60 8.50 -4.19 -8.46
N LYS A 61 8.35 -3.92 -9.77
CA LYS A 61 9.13 -4.63 -10.80
C LYS A 61 10.63 -4.35 -10.68
N ALA A 62 11.01 -3.11 -10.40
CA ALA A 62 12.41 -2.73 -10.22
C ALA A 62 13.01 -3.35 -8.95
N ALA A 63 12.23 -3.43 -7.86
CA ALA A 63 12.62 -4.10 -6.62
C ALA A 63 12.89 -5.58 -6.86
N HIS A 64 11.96 -6.31 -7.49
CA HIS A 64 12.14 -7.72 -7.82
C HIS A 64 13.29 -7.98 -8.81
N ALA A 65 13.58 -7.03 -9.69
CA ALA A 65 14.71 -7.12 -10.62
C ALA A 65 16.06 -6.78 -9.97
N GLY A 66 16.11 -6.43 -8.68
CA GLY A 66 17.34 -6.02 -8.01
C GLY A 66 17.93 -4.71 -8.55
N LEU A 67 17.14 -3.91 -9.28
CA LEU A 67 17.61 -2.66 -9.90
C LEU A 67 17.54 -1.47 -8.94
N LEU A 68 16.93 -1.64 -7.76
CA LEU A 68 16.92 -0.64 -6.69
C LEU A 68 18.21 -0.69 -5.85
N VAL A 69 19.36 -0.86 -6.49
CA VAL A 69 20.67 -0.77 -5.84
C VAL A 69 21.19 0.65 -6.03
N LYS A 70 21.09 1.46 -4.98
CA LYS A 70 21.73 2.78 -4.92
C LYS A 70 22.86 2.69 -3.91
N ASN A 71 24.11 2.82 -4.38
CA ASN A 71 25.34 2.82 -3.58
C ASN A 71 25.71 1.49 -2.89
N GLY A 72 25.65 0.35 -3.60
CA GLY A 72 26.24 -0.92 -3.15
C GLY A 72 25.61 -1.56 -1.90
N LYS A 73 24.54 -0.96 -1.38
CA LYS A 73 23.66 -1.55 -0.36
C LYS A 73 22.32 -1.80 -1.03
N GLU A 74 21.83 -3.03 -0.93
CA GLU A 74 20.46 -3.35 -1.25
C GLU A 74 19.59 -2.38 -0.45
N VAL A 75 18.77 -1.58 -1.14
CA VAL A 75 17.76 -0.76 -0.46
C VAL A 75 16.97 -1.73 0.38
N LEU A 76 17.01 -1.53 1.71
CA LEU A 76 16.20 -2.29 2.65
C LEU A 76 14.76 -2.10 2.18
N VAL A 77 14.24 -3.08 1.45
CA VAL A 77 12.81 -3.22 1.19
C VAL A 77 12.20 -3.12 2.58
N SER A 78 11.51 -2.01 2.87
CA SER A 78 10.92 -1.77 4.18
C SER A 78 10.21 -3.05 4.57
N GLN A 79 10.65 -3.64 5.68
CA GLN A 79 10.34 -5.01 6.11
C GLN A 79 8.98 -5.45 5.59
N GLU A 80 8.94 -6.46 4.71
CA GLU A 80 7.70 -6.90 4.07
C GLU A 80 6.64 -7.10 5.15
N THR A 81 5.66 -6.19 5.22
CA THR A 81 4.64 -6.26 6.27
C THR A 81 3.96 -7.63 6.16
N PRO A 82 3.58 -8.27 7.28
CA PRO A 82 2.90 -9.56 7.23
C PRO A 82 1.70 -9.54 6.26
N PHE A 83 1.00 -8.41 6.26
CA PHE A 83 -0.07 -8.09 5.32
C PHE A 83 0.34 -8.19 3.84
N ASN A 84 1.43 -7.53 3.46
CA ASN A 84 1.88 -7.50 2.09
C ASN A 84 2.39 -8.88 1.60
N ARG A 85 3.05 -9.65 2.48
CA ARG A 85 3.49 -11.03 2.20
C ARG A 85 2.31 -11.95 1.88
N TYR A 86 1.24 -11.82 2.66
CA TYR A 86 0.00 -12.54 2.41
C TYR A 86 -0.53 -12.23 1.00
N GLN A 87 -0.66 -10.94 0.67
CA GLN A 87 -1.20 -10.51 -0.61
C GLN A 87 -0.34 -10.91 -1.80
N LEU A 88 0.98 -10.75 -1.71
CA LEU A 88 1.92 -11.12 -2.75
C LEU A 88 1.83 -12.61 -3.10
N THR A 89 1.57 -13.45 -2.10
CA THR A 89 1.40 -14.90 -2.31
C THR A 89 0.21 -15.18 -3.24
N PHE A 90 -0.93 -14.53 -3.02
CA PHE A 90 -2.12 -14.71 -3.87
C PHE A 90 -2.02 -13.97 -5.20
N TRP A 91 -1.40 -12.80 -5.19
CA TRP A 91 -1.15 -11.98 -6.37
C TRP A 91 -0.28 -12.69 -7.40
N ASN A 92 0.77 -13.40 -6.95
CA ASN A 92 1.67 -14.15 -7.82
C ASN A 92 1.10 -15.51 -8.22
N SER A 93 0.30 -16.14 -7.35
CA SER A 93 -0.27 -17.46 -7.61
C SER A 93 -1.37 -17.44 -8.68
N SER A 94 -2.23 -16.41 -8.69
CA SER A 94 -3.40 -16.37 -9.58
C SER A 94 -3.54 -15.08 -10.38
N LYS A 95 -3.64 -15.24 -11.70
CA LYS A 95 -3.97 -14.15 -12.64
C LYS A 95 -5.40 -13.63 -12.45
N THR A 96 -6.35 -14.51 -12.07
CA THR A 96 -7.75 -14.12 -11.85
C THR A 96 -7.86 -13.27 -10.59
N TYR A 97 -7.20 -13.66 -9.50
CA TYR A 97 -7.10 -12.88 -8.27
C TYR A 97 -6.56 -11.47 -8.57
N ARG A 98 -5.44 -11.41 -9.31
CA ARG A 98 -4.83 -10.15 -9.72
C ARG A 98 -5.78 -9.27 -10.54
N CYS A 99 -6.50 -9.84 -11.50
CA CYS A 99 -7.44 -9.09 -12.33
C CYS A 99 -8.60 -8.53 -11.50
N ILE A 100 -9.20 -9.36 -10.64
CA ILE A 100 -10.33 -8.96 -9.80
C ILE A 100 -9.92 -7.91 -8.77
N ALA A 101 -8.75 -8.07 -8.13
CA ALA A 101 -8.22 -7.08 -7.19
C ALA A 101 -8.00 -5.71 -7.86
N LEU A 102 -7.53 -5.69 -9.10
CA LEU A 102 -7.37 -4.46 -9.87
C LEU A 102 -8.71 -3.84 -10.26
N ILE A 103 -9.69 -4.64 -10.66
CA ILE A 103 -11.03 -4.14 -10.97
C ILE A 103 -11.66 -3.52 -9.72
N LEU A 104 -11.55 -4.19 -8.58
CA LEU A 104 -12.03 -3.68 -7.30
C LEU A 104 -11.35 -2.34 -6.94
N CYS A 105 -10.03 -2.26 -7.08
CA CYS A 105 -9.26 -1.05 -6.81
C CYS A 105 -9.62 0.09 -7.78
N SER A 106 -9.75 -0.23 -9.08
CA SER A 106 -10.15 0.73 -10.12
C SER A 106 -11.55 1.28 -9.85
N SER A 107 -12.47 0.42 -9.41
CA SER A 107 -13.83 0.82 -9.04
C SER A 107 -13.86 1.75 -7.82
N GLN A 108 -12.94 1.61 -6.86
CA GLN A 108 -12.88 2.50 -5.70
C GLN A 108 -12.44 3.92 -6.08
N PHE A 109 -11.44 4.03 -6.98
CA PHE A 109 -10.96 5.33 -7.43
C PHE A 109 -11.98 6.07 -8.30
N THR A 110 -12.79 5.35 -9.09
CA THR A 110 -13.74 5.97 -10.02
C THR A 110 -15.13 6.22 -9.43
N GLU A 111 -15.47 5.64 -8.28
CA GLU A 111 -16.82 5.69 -7.70
C GLU A 111 -17.36 7.11 -7.54
N LYS A 112 -16.60 7.99 -6.87
CA LYS A 112 -17.02 9.37 -6.61
C LYS A 112 -17.08 10.21 -7.88
N LEU A 113 -16.14 10.00 -8.79
CA LEU A 113 -16.16 10.64 -10.10
C LEU A 113 -17.42 10.26 -10.89
N VAL A 114 -17.77 8.96 -10.92
CA VAL A 114 -18.98 8.49 -11.61
C VAL A 114 -20.23 9.04 -10.92
N GLU A 115 -20.28 9.06 -9.59
CA GLU A 115 -21.38 9.64 -8.82
C GLU A 115 -21.64 11.10 -9.23
N MET A 116 -20.57 11.90 -9.29
CA MET A 116 -20.65 13.33 -9.62
C MET A 116 -20.96 13.58 -11.09
N LEU A 117 -20.42 12.77 -12.01
CA LEU A 117 -20.76 12.84 -13.43
C LEU A 117 -22.23 12.50 -13.70
N VAL A 118 -22.75 11.48 -13.02
CA VAL A 118 -24.14 11.06 -13.18
C VAL A 118 -25.09 12.10 -12.61
N LYS A 119 -24.77 12.65 -11.43
CA LYS A 119 -25.56 13.74 -10.84
C LYS A 119 -25.69 14.91 -11.80
N LYS A 120 -24.58 15.31 -12.46
CA LYS A 120 -24.56 16.43 -13.41
C LYS A 120 -25.33 16.16 -14.71
N LYS A 121 -25.22 14.94 -15.27
CA LYS A 121 -25.80 14.63 -16.60
C LYS A 121 -27.22 14.05 -16.56
N TRP A 122 -27.56 13.31 -15.51
CA TRP A 122 -28.72 12.41 -15.49
C TRP A 122 -29.60 12.55 -14.24
N GLY A 123 -29.28 13.48 -13.34
CA GLY A 123 -30.06 13.77 -12.13
C GLY A 123 -29.89 12.75 -11.01
N GLU A 124 -30.61 12.98 -9.89
CA GLU A 124 -30.40 12.23 -8.64
C GLU A 124 -30.95 10.80 -8.67
N LYS A 125 -32.08 10.56 -9.34
CA LYS A 125 -32.67 9.22 -9.44
C LYS A 125 -31.72 8.21 -10.11
N ARG A 126 -31.05 8.61 -11.20
CA ARG A 126 -30.08 7.76 -11.91
C ARG A 126 -28.75 7.63 -11.17
N LYS A 127 -28.37 8.62 -10.36
CA LYS A 127 -27.19 8.53 -9.48
C LYS A 127 -27.30 7.32 -8.55
N TRP A 128 -28.40 7.18 -7.83
CA TRP A 128 -28.57 6.08 -6.87
C TRP A 128 -28.65 4.70 -7.54
N GLN A 129 -29.21 4.63 -8.75
CA GLN A 129 -29.20 3.40 -9.55
C GLN A 129 -27.77 2.99 -9.90
N ILE A 130 -26.95 3.92 -10.42
CA ILE A 130 -25.57 3.62 -10.82
C ILE A 130 -24.68 3.29 -9.61
N VAL A 131 -24.82 4.03 -8.51
CA VAL A 131 -24.10 3.73 -7.25
C VAL A 131 -24.45 2.31 -6.78
N SER A 132 -25.73 1.92 -6.84
CA SER A 132 -26.15 0.56 -6.47
C SER A 132 -25.54 -0.51 -7.38
N TRP A 133 -25.47 -0.28 -8.70
CA TRP A 133 -24.80 -1.19 -9.63
C TRP A 133 -23.30 -1.34 -9.34
N ILE A 134 -22.61 -0.24 -9.04
CA ILE A 134 -21.19 -0.25 -8.66
C ILE A 134 -20.99 -1.05 -7.37
N GLU A 135 -21.86 -0.88 -6.38
CA GLU A 135 -21.77 -1.62 -5.12
C GLU A 135 -22.01 -3.12 -5.31
N ILE A 136 -22.94 -3.50 -6.17
CA ILE A 136 -23.17 -4.91 -6.55
C ILE A 136 -21.93 -5.49 -7.22
N ILE A 137 -21.30 -4.74 -8.14
CA ILE A 137 -20.07 -5.18 -8.81
C ILE A 137 -18.93 -5.37 -7.79
N LYS A 138 -18.75 -4.43 -6.85
CA LYS A 138 -17.74 -4.56 -5.78
C LYS A 138 -18.02 -5.75 -4.88
N ALA A 139 -19.28 -5.96 -4.50
CA ALA A 139 -19.68 -7.12 -3.70
C ALA A 139 -19.41 -8.44 -4.44
N ALA A 140 -19.77 -8.53 -5.73
CA ALA A 140 -19.47 -9.70 -6.56
C ALA A 140 -17.95 -9.95 -6.66
N CYS A 141 -17.15 -8.91 -6.87
CA CYS A 141 -15.69 -9.02 -6.88
C CYS A 141 -15.16 -9.58 -5.54
N ARG A 142 -15.64 -9.06 -4.40
CA ARG A 142 -15.27 -9.56 -3.06
C ARG A 142 -15.66 -11.03 -2.85
N LEU A 143 -16.82 -11.46 -3.35
CA LEU A 143 -17.25 -12.86 -3.28
C LEU A 143 -16.36 -13.80 -4.12
N VAL A 144 -15.96 -13.38 -5.32
CA VAL A 144 -15.04 -14.18 -6.15
C VAL A 144 -13.65 -14.25 -5.50
N LEU A 145 -13.18 -13.17 -4.87
CA LEU A 145 -11.95 -13.18 -4.09
C LEU A 145 -12.03 -14.12 -2.90
N LEU A 146 -13.13 -14.11 -2.14
CA LEU A 146 -13.37 -15.02 -1.01
C LEU A 146 -13.24 -16.49 -1.45
N LYS A 147 -13.90 -16.87 -2.55
CA LYS A 147 -13.81 -18.23 -3.12
C LYS A 147 -12.40 -18.59 -3.60
N THR A 148 -11.73 -17.67 -4.28
CA THR A 148 -10.36 -17.90 -4.81
C THR A 148 -9.35 -18.05 -3.68
N THR A 149 -9.58 -17.41 -2.53
CA THR A 149 -8.70 -17.39 -1.37
C THR A 149 -8.99 -18.54 -0.37
N ARG A 150 -9.89 -19.48 -0.75
CA ARG A 150 -10.30 -20.65 0.06
C ARG A 150 -10.89 -20.26 1.41
N ASP A 151 -11.94 -19.44 1.39
CA ASP A 151 -12.75 -19.05 2.56
C ASP A 151 -11.95 -18.36 3.66
N ARG A 152 -11.09 -17.42 3.25
CA ARG A 152 -10.33 -16.55 4.16
C ARG A 152 -10.86 -15.14 4.10
N MET A 153 -10.67 -14.41 5.19
CA MET A 153 -11.13 -13.03 5.30
C MET A 153 -10.67 -12.18 4.13
N VAL A 154 -11.59 -11.36 3.64
CA VAL A 154 -11.37 -10.40 2.56
C VAL A 154 -10.74 -9.16 3.18
N LEU A 155 -9.41 -9.00 3.04
CA LEU A 155 -8.65 -7.91 3.67
C LEU A 155 -9.01 -6.54 3.04
N GLY A 156 -8.89 -5.45 3.81
CA GLY A 156 -9.39 -4.12 3.43
C GLY A 156 -8.78 -3.56 2.14
N SER A 157 -7.46 -3.60 1.99
CA SER A 157 -6.77 -3.36 0.72
C SER A 157 -6.49 -4.70 0.04
N MET A 158 -6.91 -4.84 -1.22
CA MET A 158 -6.72 -6.06 -2.02
C MET A 158 -5.52 -5.98 -2.97
N TYR A 159 -4.91 -4.81 -3.03
CA TYR A 159 -3.72 -4.55 -3.80
C TYR A 159 -2.52 -4.42 -2.83
N PRO A 160 -1.38 -5.06 -3.16
CA PRO A 160 -0.16 -4.96 -2.36
C PRO A 160 0.17 -3.50 -2.02
N GLU A 161 0.39 -3.20 -0.75
CA GLU A 161 0.76 -1.86 -0.34
C GLU A 161 2.13 -1.47 -0.90
N ARG A 162 2.34 -0.17 -1.11
CA ARG A 162 3.62 0.38 -1.57
C ARG A 162 4.73 -0.02 -0.59
N ILE A 163 5.63 -0.89 -1.05
CA ILE A 163 6.70 -1.50 -0.22
C ILE A 163 7.91 -0.56 -0.07
N VAL A 164 8.00 0.46 -0.90
CA VAL A 164 9.16 1.35 -0.97
C VAL A 164 8.71 2.76 -0.64
N ASP A 165 9.18 3.26 0.50
CA ASP A 165 9.03 4.66 0.84
C ASP A 165 10.03 5.49 0.02
N PRO A 166 9.58 6.37 -0.88
CA PRO A 166 10.48 7.14 -1.74
C PRO A 166 11.40 8.06 -0.94
N ALA A 167 11.02 8.46 0.28
CA ALA A 167 11.87 9.21 1.21
C ALA A 167 13.10 8.42 1.69
N THR A 168 13.01 7.10 1.78
CA THR A 168 14.15 6.24 2.19
C THR A 168 15.21 6.13 1.10
N LEU A 169 14.82 6.28 -0.18
CA LEU A 169 15.73 6.27 -1.34
C LEU A 169 16.72 7.44 -1.33
N ASP A 170 16.33 8.59 -0.77
CA ASP A 170 17.20 9.77 -0.65
C ASP A 170 18.02 9.77 0.65
N SER A 171 17.47 9.23 1.74
CA SER A 171 18.17 9.14 3.04
C SER A 171 19.46 8.30 3.00
N SER A 172 19.57 7.37 2.04
CA SER A 172 20.79 6.59 1.79
C SER A 172 21.89 7.43 1.13
N SER A 173 21.52 8.50 0.42
CA SER A 173 22.45 9.50 -0.11
C SER A 173 22.90 10.48 0.99
N ALA A 174 22.01 10.82 1.93
CA ALA A 174 22.33 11.69 3.07
C ALA A 174 23.26 11.04 4.11
N LYS A 175 23.30 9.70 4.20
CA LYS A 175 24.27 8.99 5.06
C LYS A 175 25.68 8.89 4.48
N THR A 176 25.90 9.33 3.23
CA THR A 176 27.21 9.25 2.55
C THR A 176 27.89 10.62 2.36
N SER A 177 27.26 11.75 2.72
CA SER A 177 27.98 13.03 2.70
C SER A 177 27.47 13.98 3.76
N GLY A 178 28.25 14.07 4.84
CA GLY A 178 27.97 14.90 5.99
C GLY A 178 29.08 14.84 7.02
N ASN A 179 30.35 14.78 6.58
CA ASN A 179 31.47 15.21 7.41
C ASN A 179 31.50 16.74 7.45
N ILE A 180 30.45 17.34 7.98
CA ILE A 180 30.37 18.77 8.25
C ILE A 180 30.15 18.86 9.76
N ASN A 181 31.20 19.30 10.44
CA ASN A 181 31.36 19.44 11.89
C ASN A 181 31.61 18.14 12.65
N GLY A 182 32.85 17.62 12.58
CA GLY A 182 33.67 17.10 13.69
C GLY A 182 33.05 16.28 14.84
N PHE A 183 31.83 15.77 14.73
CA PHE A 183 31.15 15.04 15.79
C PHE A 183 31.37 13.54 15.55
N VAL A 184 32.54 13.08 15.99
CA VAL A 184 32.83 11.66 16.11
C VAL A 184 31.77 11.06 17.04
N LYS A 185 30.87 10.23 16.52
CA LYS A 185 29.97 9.44 17.36
C LYS A 185 30.85 8.65 18.35
N PRO A 186 30.65 8.79 19.67
CA PRO A 186 31.51 8.12 20.63
C PRO A 186 31.40 6.60 20.43
N THR A 187 32.53 5.95 20.21
CA THR A 187 32.66 4.50 20.02
C THR A 187 32.33 3.72 21.29
N SER A 188 32.25 4.39 22.43
CA SER A 188 31.88 3.81 23.71
C SER A 188 31.08 4.78 24.58
N TRP A 189 30.08 4.26 25.29
CA TRP A 189 29.29 4.99 26.28
C TRP A 189 29.60 4.46 27.68
N LYS A 190 29.92 5.36 28.62
CA LYS A 190 30.15 5.00 30.03
C LYS A 190 28.93 5.33 30.88
N GLY A 191 28.40 4.34 31.57
CA GLY A 191 27.26 4.51 32.47
C GLY A 191 27.63 5.38 33.68
N LYS A 192 26.93 6.51 33.87
CA LYS A 192 27.20 7.48 34.95
C LYS A 192 27.15 6.86 36.37
N ARG A 193 26.31 5.85 36.57
CA ARG A 193 26.10 5.20 37.89
C ARG A 193 26.83 3.87 38.05
N SER A 194 26.99 3.11 36.96
CA SER A 194 27.62 1.79 37.00
C SER A 194 29.11 1.80 36.70
N GLY A 195 29.65 2.88 36.11
CA GLY A 195 31.06 2.94 35.70
C GLY A 195 31.43 2.05 34.50
N ASN A 196 30.52 1.16 34.07
CA ASN A 196 30.75 0.25 32.96
C ASN A 196 30.81 0.99 31.62
N VAL A 197 31.77 0.60 30.79
CA VAL A 197 31.97 1.12 29.43
C VAL A 197 31.33 0.12 28.46
N PHE A 198 30.37 0.60 27.69
CA PHE A 198 29.69 -0.17 26.66
C PHE A 198 30.16 0.32 25.29
N GLU A 199 30.65 -0.58 24.44
CA GLU A 199 30.97 -0.25 23.05
C GLU A 199 29.68 0.07 22.28
N SER A 200 29.79 0.90 21.23
CA SER A 200 28.66 1.20 20.36
C SER A 200 28.21 -0.07 19.64
N VAL A 201 26.89 -0.22 19.50
CA VAL A 201 26.26 -1.39 18.87
C VAL A 201 26.79 -1.62 17.44
N GLU A 202 27.15 -0.54 16.73
CA GLU A 202 27.72 -0.57 15.37
C GLU A 202 29.14 -1.17 15.35
N THR A 203 29.95 -0.91 16.38
CA THR A 203 31.29 -1.51 16.54
C THR A 203 31.19 -2.99 16.91
N ILE A 204 30.24 -3.34 17.79
CA ILE A 204 30.00 -4.73 18.20
C ILE A 204 29.52 -5.56 16.99
N MET A 205 28.59 -5.03 16.19
CA MET A 205 28.09 -5.72 14.99
C MET A 205 29.20 -5.97 13.95
N SER A 206 30.00 -4.94 13.63
CA SER A 206 31.09 -5.07 12.64
C SER A 206 32.23 -5.99 13.10
N LYS A 207 32.51 -6.06 14.41
CA LYS A 207 33.47 -7.00 15.00
C LYS A 207 32.95 -8.43 14.96
N SER A 208 31.65 -8.62 15.17
CA SER A 208 31.01 -9.93 15.16
C SER A 208 30.90 -10.54 13.76
N GLU A 209 30.73 -9.75 12.70
CA GLU A 209 30.70 -10.26 11.31
C GLU A 209 32.03 -10.87 10.86
N ARG A 210 33.15 -10.47 11.48
CA ARG A 210 34.48 -11.00 11.19
C ARG A 210 34.80 -12.34 11.87
N GLN A 211 33.99 -12.76 12.85
CA GLN A 211 34.12 -14.06 13.51
C GLN A 211 33.07 -15.03 12.95
N SER A 212 33.50 -16.27 12.63
CA SER A 212 32.63 -17.34 12.12
C SER A 212 31.57 -17.73 13.16
N GLY A 213 30.42 -17.05 13.12
CA GLY A 213 29.31 -17.21 14.05
C GLY A 213 28.59 -15.88 14.33
N GLY A 214 28.31 -15.10 13.29
CA GLY A 214 27.82 -13.72 13.40
C GLY A 214 26.60 -13.56 14.30
N ILE A 215 26.77 -12.82 15.40
CA ILE A 215 25.73 -12.46 16.38
C ILE A 215 24.60 -11.67 15.69
N SER A 216 24.90 -10.97 14.60
CA SER A 216 23.91 -10.30 13.74
C SER A 216 22.81 -11.26 13.26
N GLY A 217 23.17 -12.48 12.84
CA GLY A 217 22.21 -13.50 12.42
C GLY A 217 21.35 -14.03 13.58
N ILE A 218 21.94 -14.16 14.76
CA ILE A 218 21.22 -14.62 15.96
C ILE A 218 20.28 -13.53 16.48
N ILE A 219 20.70 -12.27 16.50
CA ILE A 219 19.87 -11.14 16.93
C ILE A 219 18.74 -10.95 15.92
N SER A 220 19.01 -10.97 14.62
CA SER A 220 17.97 -10.85 13.59
C SER A 220 16.98 -12.01 13.61
N PHE A 221 17.44 -13.25 13.80
CA PHE A 221 16.58 -14.41 13.97
C PHE A 221 15.75 -14.32 15.26
N LYS A 222 16.36 -13.96 16.38
CA LYS A 222 15.69 -13.87 17.69
C LYS A 222 14.77 -12.65 17.80
N ALA A 223 15.04 -11.59 17.04
CA ALA A 223 14.20 -10.39 16.94
C ALA A 223 13.14 -10.50 15.83
N SER A 224 13.20 -11.52 14.98
CA SER A 224 12.18 -11.75 13.97
C SER A 224 10.90 -12.24 14.65
N PRO A 225 9.79 -11.51 14.54
CA PRO A 225 8.53 -11.96 15.12
C PRO A 225 8.07 -13.26 14.42
N PRO A 226 7.31 -14.13 15.08
CA PRO A 226 6.92 -15.44 14.53
C PRO A 226 6.21 -15.31 13.16
N GLU A 227 5.52 -14.20 12.92
CA GLU A 227 4.87 -13.84 11.66
C GLU A 227 5.86 -13.73 10.47
N ALA A 228 7.13 -13.42 10.73
CA ALA A 228 8.17 -13.37 9.70
C ALA A 228 8.50 -14.76 9.13
N VAL A 229 8.37 -15.81 9.95
CA VAL A 229 8.73 -17.19 9.58
C VAL A 229 7.54 -17.92 8.93
N ILE A 230 6.30 -17.54 9.26
CA ILE A 230 5.10 -18.18 8.72
C ILE A 230 5.00 -17.87 7.20
N PRO A 231 4.72 -18.88 6.35
CA PRO A 231 4.55 -18.65 4.92
C PRO A 231 3.31 -17.79 4.65
N GLY A 232 3.38 -16.93 3.62
CA GLY A 232 2.34 -15.94 3.28
C GLY A 232 0.90 -16.47 3.33
N HIS A 233 0.67 -17.68 2.81
CA HIS A 233 -0.64 -18.33 2.82
C HIS A 233 -1.07 -18.92 4.19
N ARG A 234 -0.36 -18.76 5.30
CA ARG A 234 -0.81 -19.20 6.63
C ARG A 234 -0.96 -18.07 7.64
N LEU A 235 -0.69 -16.82 7.22
CA LEU A 235 -0.87 -15.66 8.09
C LEU A 235 -2.33 -15.45 8.47
N VAL A 236 -3.26 -15.73 7.54
CA VAL A 236 -4.70 -15.64 7.80
C VAL A 236 -5.28 -17.04 7.90
N ARG A 237 -5.97 -17.30 9.02
CA ARG A 237 -6.66 -18.56 9.28
C ARG A 237 -7.90 -18.68 8.38
N PRO A 238 -8.22 -19.88 7.88
CA PRO A 238 -9.49 -20.11 7.19
C PRO A 238 -10.66 -19.90 8.15
N LEU A 239 -11.77 -19.40 7.62
CA LEU A 239 -12.98 -19.13 8.38
C LEU A 239 -13.77 -20.42 8.60
N LYS A 240 -14.39 -20.54 9.78
CA LYS A 240 -15.42 -21.57 10.04
C LYS A 240 -16.77 -21.11 9.47
N LEU A 241 -17.80 -21.97 9.48
CA LEU A 241 -19.14 -21.63 8.98
C LEU A 241 -19.68 -20.28 9.49
N LEU A 242 -19.58 -20.01 10.80
CA LEU A 242 -20.02 -18.74 11.40
C LEU A 242 -19.22 -17.53 10.90
N GLY A 243 -17.92 -17.72 10.65
CA GLY A 243 -17.07 -16.67 10.08
C GLY A 243 -17.41 -16.38 8.63
N LEU A 244 -17.72 -17.43 7.85
CA LEU A 244 -18.12 -17.29 6.44
C LEU A 244 -19.45 -16.54 6.32
N THR A 245 -20.43 -16.84 7.17
CA THR A 245 -21.69 -16.08 7.20
C THR A 245 -21.48 -14.62 7.60
N GLY A 246 -20.55 -14.36 8.52
CA GLY A 246 -20.18 -12.99 8.92
C GLY A 246 -19.56 -12.21 7.76
N GLU A 247 -18.61 -12.81 7.04
CA GLU A 247 -18.02 -12.21 5.83
C GLU A 247 -19.07 -11.97 4.73
N LEU A 248 -19.96 -12.93 4.50
CA LEU A 248 -21.03 -12.79 3.52
C LEU A 248 -21.94 -11.59 3.86
N LEU A 249 -22.31 -11.46 5.14
CA LEU A 249 -23.12 -10.35 5.62
C LEU A 249 -22.38 -9.01 5.46
N TYR A 250 -21.08 -8.98 5.76
CA TYR A 250 -20.25 -7.79 5.61
C TYR A 250 -20.16 -7.35 4.13
N ILE A 251 -19.99 -8.31 3.21
CA ILE A 251 -19.94 -8.04 1.77
C ILE A 251 -21.30 -7.57 1.23
N LEU A 252 -22.41 -8.11 1.75
CA LEU A 252 -23.77 -7.77 1.32
C LEU A 252 -24.32 -6.48 1.97
N ARG A 253 -23.78 -6.04 3.10
CA ARG A 253 -24.21 -4.85 3.83
C ARG A 253 -24.43 -3.62 2.93
N PRO A 254 -23.46 -3.20 2.10
CA PRO A 254 -23.65 -1.99 1.30
C PRO A 254 -24.65 -2.18 0.14
N VAL A 255 -24.82 -3.40 -0.38
CA VAL A 255 -25.88 -3.73 -1.37
C VAL A 255 -27.26 -3.62 -0.75
N ALA A 256 -27.42 -4.07 0.51
CA ALA A 256 -28.67 -3.93 1.24
C ALA A 256 -29.02 -2.45 1.44
N TYR A 257 -28.05 -1.61 1.82
CA TYR A 257 -28.27 -0.18 1.96
C TYR A 257 -28.65 0.52 0.65
N GLY A 258 -27.98 0.19 -0.47
CA GLY A 258 -28.29 0.78 -1.78
C GLY A 258 -29.71 0.44 -2.28
N LYS A 259 -30.21 -0.77 -1.98
CA LYS A 259 -31.61 -1.12 -2.27
C LYS A 259 -32.58 -0.38 -1.36
N THR A 260 -32.26 -0.23 -0.07
CA THR A 260 -33.15 0.51 0.85
C THR A 260 -33.24 1.99 0.50
N SER A 261 -32.15 2.64 0.06
CA SER A 261 -32.20 4.04 -0.36
C SER A 261 -33.03 4.23 -1.64
N LEU A 262 -32.91 3.31 -2.61
CA LEU A 262 -33.77 3.32 -3.81
C LEU A 262 -35.25 3.09 -3.50
N LEU A 263 -35.56 2.26 -2.50
CA LEU A 263 -36.95 2.00 -2.08
C LEU A 263 -37.56 3.17 -1.31
N VAL A 264 -36.78 3.83 -0.44
CA VAL A 264 -37.24 5.03 0.29
C VAL A 264 -37.51 6.19 -0.65
N GLU A 265 -36.69 6.39 -1.68
CA GLU A 265 -36.90 7.47 -2.67
C GLU A 265 -38.11 7.21 -3.59
N ASN A 266 -38.34 5.95 -3.98
CA ASN A 266 -39.54 5.58 -4.75
C ASN A 266 -40.83 5.64 -3.93
N ALA A 267 -40.76 5.57 -2.59
CA ALA A 267 -41.91 5.70 -1.69
C ALA A 267 -42.23 7.17 -1.32
N GLY A 268 -41.29 8.10 -1.57
CA GLY A 268 -41.46 9.54 -1.31
C GLY A 268 -41.78 10.38 -2.54
N ALA A 269 -41.97 9.75 -3.71
CA ALA A 269 -42.38 10.36 -4.97
C ALA A 269 -43.81 9.93 -5.33
#